data_AF-A0A8J5LJA7-F1
#
_entry.id   AF-A0A8J5LJA7-F1
#
_cell.length_a   1.000
_cell.length_b   1.000
_cell.length_c   1.000
_cell.angle_alpha   90.00
_cell.angle_beta   90.00
_cell.angle_gamma   90.00
#
_symmetry.space_group_name_H-M   'P 1'
#
loop_
_entity.id
_entity.type
_entity.pdbx_description
1 polymer ?
#
loop_
_entity_poly.entity_id
_entity_poly.type
_entity_poly.pdbx_seq_one_letter_code
_entity_poly.pdbx_strand_id
1 'polypeptide(L)'
;MSACGANAVCDPNAQQMCRCLAGFLVNSSGAWNPGSMPYGCSRHAPLDCGNETDVFFGIARTKLADTSRSVVESRLSQEQCSNYARGIALVQPVQAPTSVKVRTDA
;
A
#
# COMPACT_ATOMS: atom_id res chain seq x y z
N MET A 1 11.45 5.72 14.54
CA MET A 1 11.26 6.47 13.28
C MET A 1 11.25 5.47 12.13
N SER A 2 10.26 5.52 11.25
CA SER A 2 10.26 4.72 10.01
C SER A 2 11.16 5.40 8.97
N ALA A 3 11.94 4.62 8.21
CA ALA A 3 12.82 5.17 7.17
C ALA A 3 12.03 5.79 6.00
N CYS A 4 10.86 5.20 5.71
CA CYS A 4 9.92 5.69 4.70
C CYS A 4 8.63 6.15 5.39
N GLY A 5 8.01 7.20 4.84
CA GLY A 5 6.72 7.70 5.26
C GLY A 5 5.56 6.85 4.73
N ALA A 6 4.34 7.32 4.98
CA ALA A 6 3.12 6.62 4.57
C ALA A 6 3.07 6.36 3.06
N ASN A 7 2.41 5.27 2.67
CA ASN A 7 2.19 4.87 1.26
C ASN A 7 3.48 4.67 0.45
N ALA A 8 4.58 4.33 1.11
CA ALA A 8 5.86 3.98 0.49
C ALA A 8 6.32 2.57 0.91
N VAL A 9 7.05 1.90 0.02
CA VAL A 9 7.76 0.65 0.29
C VAL A 9 9.21 0.95 0.60
N CYS A 10 9.73 0.25 1.61
CA CYS A 10 11.13 0.26 2.00
C CYS A 10 11.82 -0.99 1.45
N ASP A 11 12.87 -0.80 0.65
CA ASP A 11 13.80 -1.86 0.25
C ASP A 11 15.23 -1.41 0.59
N PRO A 12 15.84 -1.92 1.67
CA PRO A 12 17.17 -1.49 2.10
C PRO A 12 18.28 -1.85 1.11
N ASN A 13 18.01 -2.76 0.16
CA ASN A 13 18.98 -3.19 -0.85
C ASN A 13 18.84 -2.41 -2.17
N ALA A 14 17.78 -1.60 -2.32
CA ALA A 14 17.55 -0.83 -3.53
C ALA A 14 18.40 0.46 -3.54
N GLN A 15 18.77 0.91 -4.75
CA GLN A 15 19.47 2.18 -4.94
C GLN A 15 18.69 3.38 -4.37
N GLN A 16 17.36 3.32 -4.41
CA GLN A 16 16.47 4.22 -3.69
C GLN A 16 15.71 3.39 -2.63
N MET A 17 16.11 3.55 -1.36
CA MET A 17 15.54 2.74 -0.27
C MET A 17 14.02 2.92 -0.14
N CYS A 18 13.52 4.12 -0.36
CA CYS A 18 12.09 4.43 -0.27
C CYS A 18 11.53 4.71 -1.66
N ARG A 19 10.43 4.03 -2.01
CA ARG A 19 9.68 4.27 -3.24
C ARG A 19 8.19 4.32 -2.98
N CYS A 20 7.45 5.16 -3.69
CA CYS A 20 5.99 5.17 -3.60
C CYS A 20 5.39 3.87 -4.14
N LEU A 21 4.23 3.55 -3.60
CA LEU A 21 3.34 2.54 -4.18
C LEU A 21 2.88 2.99 -5.57
N ALA A 22 2.57 2.02 -6.44
CA ALA A 22 1.99 2.32 -7.75
C ALA A 22 0.71 3.18 -7.57
N GLY A 23 0.53 4.21 -8.39
CA GLY A 23 -0.59 5.15 -8.25
C GLY A 23 -0.40 6.23 -7.16
N PHE A 24 0.77 6.30 -6.52
CA PHE A 24 1.08 7.33 -5.53
C PHE A 24 2.26 8.21 -5.98
N LEU A 25 2.13 9.51 -5.72
CA LEU A 25 3.16 10.51 -5.95
C LEU A 25 3.75 10.99 -4.63
N VAL A 26 5.00 11.40 -4.66
CA VAL A 26 5.66 11.90 -3.45
C VAL A 26 5.03 13.23 -3.03
N ASN A 27 4.83 13.41 -1.74
CA ASN A 27 4.37 14.67 -1.19
C ASN A 27 5.41 15.77 -1.48
N SER A 28 4.98 16.88 -2.09
CA SER A 28 5.88 17.94 -2.59
C SER A 28 6.53 18.79 -1.48
N SER A 29 6.37 18.42 -0.21
CA SER A 29 6.81 19.21 0.94
C SER A 29 8.20 18.83 1.44
N GLY A 30 9.24 19.49 0.92
CA GLY A 30 10.52 19.73 1.63
C GLY A 30 11.58 18.62 1.64
N ALA A 31 12.85 19.05 1.49
CA ALA A 31 14.12 18.32 1.65
C ALA A 31 14.10 16.80 1.39
N TRP A 32 14.32 16.44 0.13
CA TRP A 32 14.66 15.09 -0.27
C TRP A 32 16.09 14.76 0.16
N ASN A 33 16.24 13.88 1.14
CA ASN A 33 17.53 13.24 1.39
C ASN A 33 17.54 11.87 0.71
N PRO A 34 18.58 11.53 -0.07
CA PRO A 34 18.75 10.18 -0.59
C PRO A 34 18.61 9.16 0.56
N GLY A 35 17.63 8.27 0.46
CA GLY A 35 17.37 7.24 1.46
C GLY A 35 16.42 7.61 2.60
N SER A 36 15.82 8.81 2.65
CA SER A 36 14.74 9.08 3.61
C SER A 36 13.58 9.83 2.96
N MET A 37 12.37 9.30 3.12
CA MET A 37 11.15 9.93 2.58
C MET A 37 10.10 10.11 3.68
N PRO A 38 10.38 10.93 4.71
CA PRO A 38 9.56 11.00 5.92
C PRO A 38 8.14 11.51 5.65
N TYR A 39 7.96 12.34 4.62
CA TYR A 39 6.66 12.90 4.25
C TYR A 39 5.77 11.91 3.49
N GLY A 40 6.30 10.77 3.03
CA GLY A 40 5.52 9.74 2.36
C GLY A 40 4.93 10.16 1.00
N CYS A 41 3.90 9.44 0.57
CA CYS A 41 3.23 9.63 -0.70
C CYS A 41 1.73 9.91 -0.55
N SER A 42 1.16 10.63 -1.49
CA SER A 42 -0.29 10.79 -1.68
C SER A 42 -0.75 10.14 -2.97
N ARG A 43 -2.04 9.80 -3.05
CA ARG A 43 -2.61 9.24 -4.27
C ARG A 43 -2.44 10.23 -5.42
N HIS A 44 -2.18 9.70 -6.62
CA HIS A 44 -2.13 10.51 -7.82
C HIS A 44 -3.52 11.06 -8.17
N ALA A 45 -4.55 10.23 -8.06
CA ALA A 45 -5.94 10.61 -8.26
C ALA A 45 -6.81 10.36 -7.01
N PRO A 46 -7.93 11.08 -6.86
CA PRO A 46 -8.94 10.76 -5.84
C PRO A 46 -9.59 9.40 -6.10
N LEU A 47 -10.06 8.75 -5.03
CA LEU A 47 -10.83 7.51 -5.14
C LEU A 47 -12.25 7.79 -5.65
N ASP A 48 -12.76 6.89 -6.47
CA ASP A 48 -14.13 6.94 -6.99
C ASP A 48 -14.99 5.80 -6.41
N CYS A 49 -15.26 5.94 -5.11
CA CYS A 49 -16.04 4.99 -4.35
C CYS A 49 -17.50 4.93 -4.84
N GLY A 50 -17.80 4.03 -5.77
CA GLY A 50 -19.16 3.74 -6.22
C GLY A 50 -19.28 3.38 -7.69
N ASN A 51 -18.32 3.82 -8.52
CA ASN A 51 -18.33 3.56 -9.96
C ASN A 51 -17.52 2.33 -10.37
N GLU A 52 -17.02 1.55 -9.39
CA GLU A 52 -16.26 0.30 -9.59
C GLU A 52 -15.00 0.44 -10.48
N THR A 53 -14.50 1.66 -10.65
CA THR A 53 -13.30 2.00 -11.45
C THR A 53 -12.00 1.82 -10.68
N ASP A 54 -12.05 1.91 -9.35
CA ASP A 54 -10.88 1.72 -8.50
C ASP A 54 -10.43 0.25 -8.51
N VAL A 55 -9.15 0.00 -8.80
CA VAL A 55 -8.57 -1.35 -8.81
C VAL A 55 -7.65 -1.57 -7.61
N PHE A 56 -7.05 -2.76 -7.51
CA PHE A 56 -6.03 -3.06 -6.52
C PHE A 56 -4.77 -3.63 -7.18
N PHE A 57 -3.60 -3.05 -6.89
CA PHE A 57 -2.31 -3.62 -7.26
C PHE A 57 -1.77 -4.55 -6.17
N GLY A 58 -1.32 -5.73 -6.57
CA GLY A 58 -0.59 -6.64 -5.69
C GLY A 58 0.85 -6.17 -5.47
N ILE A 59 1.31 -6.24 -4.22
CA ILE A 59 2.70 -5.98 -3.83
C ILE A 59 3.21 -7.22 -3.11
N ALA A 60 4.21 -7.87 -3.70
CA ALA A 60 4.81 -9.06 -3.16
C ALA A 60 5.99 -8.75 -2.23
N ARG A 61 6.29 -9.69 -1.33
CA ARG A 61 7.49 -9.70 -0.48
C ARG A 61 7.62 -8.46 0.42
N THR A 62 6.50 -7.96 0.90
CA THR A 62 6.47 -6.85 1.85
C THR A 62 5.98 -7.31 3.21
N LYS A 63 6.48 -6.64 4.25
CA LYS A 63 5.87 -6.72 5.57
C LYS A 63 4.55 -5.95 5.54
N LEU A 64 3.55 -6.46 6.25
CA LEU A 64 2.29 -5.74 6.44
C LEU A 64 2.54 -4.39 7.10
N ALA A 65 1.76 -3.39 6.68
CA ALA A 65 1.71 -2.09 7.31
C ALA A 65 1.17 -2.20 8.75
N ASP A 66 1.22 -1.09 9.49
CA ASP A 66 0.58 -1.03 10.81
C ASP A 66 -0.90 -1.44 10.72
N THR A 67 -1.25 -2.51 11.42
CA THR A 67 -2.59 -3.11 11.43
C THR A 67 -3.47 -2.57 12.56
N SER A 68 -3.03 -1.53 13.29
CA SER A 68 -3.80 -0.90 14.38
C SER A 68 -5.20 -0.41 13.97
N ARG A 69 -5.40 -0.13 12.67
CA ARG A 69 -6.69 0.29 12.08
C ARG A 69 -7.21 -0.72 11.05
N SER A 70 -6.90 -1.99 11.23
CA SER A 70 -7.35 -3.08 10.33
C SER A 70 -8.41 -3.95 10.99
N VAL A 71 -9.32 -4.47 10.17
CA VAL A 71 -10.30 -5.50 10.55
C VAL A 71 -9.89 -6.81 9.90
N VAL A 72 -9.92 -7.90 10.66
CA VAL A 72 -9.59 -9.24 10.16
C VAL A 72 -10.87 -10.04 10.01
N GLU A 73 -11.14 -10.51 8.79
CA GLU A 73 -12.28 -11.38 8.49
C GLU A 73 -11.81 -12.73 7.94
N SER A 74 -11.70 -13.72 8.83
CA SER A 74 -11.16 -15.05 8.52
C SER A 74 -12.13 -15.94 7.72
N ARG A 75 -13.41 -15.56 7.64
CA ARG A 75 -14.44 -16.29 6.91
C ARG A 75 -14.47 -15.97 5.42
N LEU A 76 -13.85 -14.87 5.01
CA LEU A 76 -13.86 -14.41 3.62
C LEU A 76 -12.70 -15.03 2.84
N SER A 77 -12.97 -15.46 1.61
CA SER A 77 -11.93 -15.77 0.63
C SER A 77 -11.16 -14.50 0.23
N GLN A 78 -10.01 -14.68 -0.44
CA GLN A 78 -9.24 -13.56 -0.98
C GLN A 78 -10.07 -12.65 -1.91
N GLU A 79 -10.90 -13.26 -2.75
CA GLU A 79 -11.78 -12.54 -3.69
C GLU A 79 -12.89 -11.80 -2.94
N GLN A 80 -13.52 -12.48 -1.98
CA GLN A 80 -14.56 -11.88 -1.14
C GLN A 80 -14.00 -10.72 -0.31
N CYS A 81 -12.78 -10.83 0.22
CA CYS A 81 -12.12 -9.74 0.95
C CYS A 81 -11.87 -8.53 0.04
N SER A 82 -11.45 -8.76 -1.20
CA SER A 82 -11.23 -7.69 -2.19
C SER A 82 -12.53 -6.95 -2.51
N ASN A 83 -13.66 -7.67 -2.63
CA ASN A 83 -14.96 -7.10 -2.97
C ASN A 83 -15.65 -6.47 -1.75
N TYR A 84 -15.40 -7.01 -0.55
CA TYR A 84 -15.92 -6.49 0.71
C TYR A 84 -15.24 -5.16 1.09
N ALA A 85 -13.95 -5.03 0.78
CA ALA A 85 -13.17 -3.87 1.16
C ALA A 85 -13.52 -2.65 0.30
N ARG A 86 -14.23 -1.68 0.89
CA ARG A 86 -14.28 -0.29 0.39
C ARG A 86 -12.94 0.47 0.62
N GLY A 87 -11.84 -0.23 0.89
CA GLY A 87 -10.55 0.30 1.37
C GLY A 87 -9.34 -0.53 0.87
N ILE A 88 -8.20 -0.55 1.58
CA ILE A 88 -7.03 -1.40 1.25
C ILE A 88 -7.27 -2.83 1.76
N ALA A 89 -7.15 -3.85 0.89
CA ALA A 89 -7.36 -5.24 1.25
C ALA A 89 -6.02 -5.95 1.52
N LEU A 90 -5.72 -6.22 2.79
CA LEU A 90 -4.56 -7.04 3.16
C LEU A 90 -4.94 -8.50 3.00
N VAL A 91 -4.57 -9.11 1.87
CA VAL A 91 -4.73 -10.56 1.71
C VAL A 91 -3.50 -11.26 2.29
N GLN A 92 -3.68 -12.04 3.34
CA GLN A 92 -2.65 -12.97 3.80
C GLN A 92 -2.87 -14.34 3.13
N PRO A 93 -1.87 -14.90 2.42
CA PRO A 93 -1.82 -16.34 2.20
C PRO A 93 -1.46 -17.02 3.52
N VAL A 94 -2.11 -18.15 3.84
CA VAL A 94 -1.89 -18.91 5.09
C VAL A 94 -0.47 -19.52 5.18
N GLN A 95 0.32 -19.56 4.08
CA GLN A 95 1.72 -20.06 4.11
C GLN A 95 2.69 -19.54 3.01
N ALA A 96 2.40 -18.45 2.29
CA ALA A 96 3.22 -17.97 1.17
C ALA A 96 3.56 -16.48 1.33
N PRO A 97 4.64 -15.94 0.72
CA PRO A 97 5.09 -14.57 0.93
C PRO A 97 3.92 -13.58 0.85
N THR A 98 3.77 -12.79 1.92
CA THR A 98 2.67 -11.84 2.09
C THR A 98 2.59 -10.93 0.87
N SER A 99 1.48 -11.07 0.14
CA SER A 99 1.17 -10.28 -1.04
C SER A 99 0.03 -9.33 -0.67
N VAL A 100 0.37 -8.06 -0.46
CA VAL A 100 -0.59 -7.04 -0.06
C VAL A 100 -1.25 -6.45 -1.30
N LYS A 101 -2.58 -6.44 -1.37
CA LYS A 101 -3.32 -5.74 -2.43
C LYS A 101 -3.59 -4.31 -1.99
N VAL A 102 -2.96 -3.35 -2.65
CA VAL A 102 -3.17 -1.92 -2.39
C VAL A 102 -4.16 -1.38 -3.41
N ARG A 103 -5.19 -0.68 -2.93
CA ARG A 103 -6.19 -0.04 -3.80
C ARG A 103 -5.61 1.17 -4.50
N THR A 104 -5.76 1.24 -5.81
CA THR A 104 -5.11 2.16 -6.76
C THR A 104 -5.97 2.30 -8.01
N ASP A 105 -5.97 3.45 -8.64
CA ASP A 105 -6.65 3.75 -9.90
C ASP A 105 -5.83 3.31 -11.14
N ALA A 106 -6.48 3.26 -12.30
CA ALA A 106 -5.89 3.02 -13.62
C ALA A 106 -5.80 4.32 -14.41
#